data_AF-A0A977LB58-F1
#
_entry.id   AF-A0A977LB58-F1
#
_cell.length_a   1.000
_cell.length_b   1.000
_cell.length_c   1.000
_cell.angle_alpha   90.00
_cell.angle_beta   90.00
_cell.angle_gamma   90.00
#
_symmetry.space_group_name_H-M   'P 1'
#
loop_
_entity.id
_entity.type
_entity.pdbx_description
1 polymer ?
#
loop_
_entity_poly.entity_id
_entity_poly.type
_entity_poly.pdbx_seq_one_letter_code
_entity_poly.pdbx_strand_id
1 'polypeptide(L)'
;MTRKVLYFATIGFIFQSCGFWFYNYRASYDSNFVIPNENADTTIRYKVGQMIFRQSFKSDLYHRFASKTYDTLSFYGPDYHTLKFRISESNKSTNVHFNFFAFNGWRSRPPNKLFIQSFSDSLKNKFHATETVVKDINNEKKRKNGT
;
A
#
# COMPACT_ATOMS: atom_id res chain seq x y z
N MET A 1 40.98 -9.04 -27.91
CA MET A 1 39.63 -9.51 -27.48
C MET A 1 39.40 -9.31 -25.98
N THR A 2 40.41 -9.48 -25.13
CA THR A 2 40.39 -9.38 -23.65
C THR A 2 39.97 -8.02 -23.07
N ARG A 3 40.37 -6.87 -23.66
CA ARG A 3 39.99 -5.53 -23.17
C ARG A 3 38.49 -5.23 -23.21
N LYS A 4 37.75 -5.75 -24.19
CA LYS A 4 36.30 -5.53 -24.32
C LYS A 4 35.53 -6.30 -23.25
N VAL A 5 35.94 -7.54 -22.96
CA VAL A 5 35.34 -8.39 -21.92
C VAL A 5 35.52 -7.77 -20.53
N LEU A 6 36.70 -7.20 -20.24
CA LEU A 6 36.97 -6.53 -18.98
C LEU A 6 36.07 -5.28 -18.80
N TYR A 7 35.85 -4.51 -19.86
CA TYR A 7 34.96 -3.34 -19.86
C TYR A 7 33.49 -3.72 -19.61
N PHE A 8 33.00 -4.81 -20.23
CA PHE A 8 31.64 -5.29 -19.98
C PHE A 8 31.46 -5.82 -18.56
N ALA A 9 32.49 -6.45 -17.98
CA ALA A 9 32.47 -6.91 -16.60
C ALA A 9 32.43 -5.76 -15.59
N THR A 10 33.26 -4.72 -15.75
CA THR A 10 33.23 -3.53 -14.87
C THR A 10 31.95 -2.73 -15.02
N ILE A 11 31.45 -2.55 -16.25
CA ILE A 11 30.15 -1.90 -16.48
C ILE A 11 29.02 -2.70 -15.82
N GLY A 12 29.00 -4.03 -15.97
CA GLY A 12 28.00 -4.89 -15.31
C GLY A 12 28.01 -4.77 -13.78
N PHE A 13 29.18 -4.75 -13.15
CA PHE A 13 29.31 -4.58 -11.70
C PHE A 13 28.90 -3.17 -11.20
N ILE A 14 29.20 -2.12 -11.97
CA ILE A 14 28.78 -0.75 -11.63
C ILE A 14 27.25 -0.59 -11.76
N PHE A 15 26.63 -1.19 -12.79
CA PHE A 15 25.18 -1.14 -12.93
C PHE A 15 24.42 -1.96 -11.88
N GLN A 16 24.97 -3.10 -11.43
CA GLN A 16 24.39 -3.87 -10.33
C GLN A 16 24.43 -3.12 -8.99
N SER A 17 25.53 -2.42 -8.69
CA SER A 17 25.66 -1.64 -7.45
C SER A 17 24.77 -0.39 -7.43
N CYS A 18 24.60 0.30 -8.56
CA CYS A 18 23.66 1.42 -8.68
C CYS A 18 22.19 0.97 -8.49
N GLY A 19 21.79 -0.18 -9.06
CA GLY A 19 20.44 -0.72 -8.90
C GLY A 19 20.03 -0.91 -7.44
N PHE A 20 20.96 -1.36 -6.59
CA PHE A 20 20.72 -1.55 -5.15
C PHE A 20 20.44 -0.23 -4.40
N TRP A 21 21.09 0.87 -4.78
CA TRP A 21 20.87 2.19 -4.16
C TRP A 21 19.49 2.77 -4.50
N PHE A 22 18.97 2.48 -5.70
CA PHE A 22 17.65 2.92 -6.13
C PHE A 22 16.52 1.98 -5.69
N TYR A 23 16.86 0.72 -5.37
CA TYR A 23 15.95 -0.32 -4.87
C TYR A 23 15.84 -0.33 -3.33
N ASN A 24 15.95 0.84 -2.68
CA ASN A 24 15.82 1.00 -1.23
C ASN A 24 14.60 1.87 -0.88
N TYR A 25 13.45 1.49 -1.45
CA TYR A 25 12.16 2.07 -1.12
C TYR A 25 11.67 1.55 0.22
N ARG A 26 11.30 2.46 1.11
CA ARG A 26 10.54 2.14 2.31
C ARG A 26 9.34 3.08 2.38
N ALA A 27 8.16 2.51 2.54
CA ALA A 27 6.97 3.29 2.77
C ALA A 27 6.06 2.66 3.82
N SER A 28 5.39 3.52 4.56
CA SER A 28 4.29 3.16 5.45
C SER A 28 3.18 4.16 5.25
N TYR A 29 1.96 3.66 5.11
CA TYR A 29 0.78 4.49 5.02
C TYR A 29 -0.26 3.95 6.01
N ASP A 30 -0.70 4.77 6.95
CA ASP A 30 -1.69 4.44 7.96
C ASP A 30 -2.82 5.47 7.89
N SER A 31 -4.01 5.00 7.53
CA SER A 31 -5.18 5.86 7.37
C SER A 31 -6.47 5.28 7.93
N ASN A 32 -7.31 6.16 8.45
CA ASN A 32 -8.64 5.84 8.98
C ASN A 32 -9.72 6.54 8.17
N PHE A 33 -10.61 5.74 7.59
CA PHE A 33 -11.79 6.20 6.85
C PHE A 33 -13.05 5.92 7.66
N VAL A 34 -13.94 6.91 7.73
CA VAL A 34 -15.23 6.83 8.40
C VAL A 34 -16.33 7.01 7.36
N ILE A 35 -17.16 5.99 7.17
CA ILE A 35 -18.32 6.00 6.30
C ILE A 35 -19.56 6.17 7.18
N PRO A 36 -20.37 7.23 7.03
CA PRO A 36 -21.62 7.35 7.76
C PRO A 36 -22.59 6.25 7.30
N ASN A 37 -23.24 5.58 8.26
CA ASN A 37 -24.30 4.62 7.96
C ASN A 37 -25.65 5.35 8.09
N GLU A 38 -26.47 5.33 7.06
CA GLU A 38 -27.87 5.73 7.17
C GLU A 38 -28.65 4.57 7.80
N ASN A 39 -29.33 4.83 8.92
CA ASN A 39 -30.30 3.95 9.60
C ASN A 39 -29.98 2.43 9.58
N ALA A 40 -28.99 2.01 10.37
CA ALA A 40 -28.70 0.61 10.68
C ALA A 40 -28.41 -0.31 9.46
N ASP A 41 -28.01 0.25 8.32
CA ASP A 41 -27.57 -0.54 7.17
C ASP A 41 -26.27 -1.32 7.50
N THR A 42 -26.43 -2.61 7.82
CA THR A 42 -25.33 -3.56 8.10
C THR A 42 -24.66 -4.10 6.84
N THR A 43 -25.09 -3.65 5.66
CA THR A 43 -24.55 -4.12 4.37
C THR A 43 -23.33 -3.32 3.90
N ILE A 44 -23.09 -2.14 4.49
CA ILE A 44 -21.98 -1.26 4.09
C ILE A 44 -20.64 -1.95 4.34
N ARG A 45 -20.44 -2.57 5.51
CA ARG A 45 -19.23 -3.37 5.79
C ARG A 45 -18.93 -4.41 4.70
N TYR A 46 -19.96 -5.12 4.26
CA TYR A 46 -19.81 -6.15 3.23
C TYR A 46 -19.47 -5.56 1.86
N LYS A 47 -20.16 -4.48 1.44
CA LYS A 47 -19.90 -3.78 0.16
C LYS A 47 -18.49 -3.21 0.11
N VAL A 48 -18.03 -2.60 1.21
CA VAL A 48 -16.67 -2.08 1.35
C VAL A 48 -15.66 -3.22 1.28
N GLY A 49 -15.89 -4.31 2.02
CA GLY A 49 -15.02 -5.49 2.00
C GLY A 49 -14.88 -6.11 0.61
N GLN A 50 -15.98 -6.25 -0.13
CA GLN A 50 -15.96 -6.72 -1.52
C GLN A 50 -15.20 -5.77 -2.45
N MET A 51 -15.37 -4.45 -2.30
CA MET A 51 -14.63 -3.47 -3.10
C MET A 51 -13.12 -3.59 -2.85
N ILE A 52 -12.70 -3.67 -1.57
CA ILE A 52 -11.28 -3.83 -1.20
C ILE A 52 -10.71 -5.10 -1.81
N PHE A 53 -11.43 -6.21 -1.69
CA PHE A 53 -11.02 -7.49 -2.26
C PHE A 53 -10.82 -7.39 -3.78
N ARG A 54 -11.81 -6.87 -4.51
CA ARG A 54 -11.74 -6.73 -5.97
C ARG A 54 -10.62 -5.81 -6.43
N GLN A 55 -10.41 -4.68 -5.76
CA GLN A 55 -9.34 -3.74 -6.12
C GLN A 55 -7.96 -4.32 -5.83
N SER A 56 -7.80 -5.03 -4.72
CA SER A 56 -6.53 -5.64 -4.34
C SER A 56 -6.15 -6.76 -5.32
N PHE A 57 -7.10 -7.62 -5.71
CA PHE A 57 -6.86 -8.69 -6.69
C PHE A 57 -6.74 -8.22 -8.13
N LYS A 58 -7.30 -7.05 -8.49
CA LYS A 58 -7.08 -6.43 -9.81
C LYS A 58 -5.65 -5.91 -9.96
N SER A 59 -4.96 -5.66 -8.85
CA SER A 59 -3.55 -5.31 -8.88
C SER A 59 -2.72 -6.58 -9.07
N ASP A 60 -1.85 -6.60 -10.08
CA ASP A 60 -0.85 -7.65 -10.29
C ASP A 60 0.18 -7.78 -9.14
N LEU A 61 0.04 -6.94 -8.11
CA LEU A 61 0.94 -6.92 -6.97
C LEU A 61 0.45 -7.80 -5.82
N TYR A 62 -0.86 -8.04 -5.65
CA TYR A 62 -1.41 -8.53 -4.38
C TYR A 62 -2.20 -9.84 -4.53
N HIS A 63 -1.52 -10.90 -4.99
CA HIS A 63 -2.14 -12.19 -5.25
C HIS A 63 -2.32 -13.10 -4.01
N ARG A 64 -1.61 -12.81 -2.92
CA ARG A 64 -1.67 -13.61 -1.70
C ARG A 64 -2.63 -12.97 -0.72
N PHE A 65 -3.74 -13.66 -0.45
CA PHE A 65 -4.77 -13.22 0.48
C PHE A 65 -4.76 -14.07 1.74
N ALA A 66 -4.73 -13.41 2.90
CA ALA A 66 -4.88 -14.07 4.20
C ALA A 66 -6.02 -13.40 4.97
N SER A 67 -7.23 -13.94 4.81
CA SER A 67 -8.31 -13.73 5.77
C SER A 67 -9.37 -14.81 5.71
N LYS A 68 -10.07 -14.98 6.84
CA LYS A 68 -11.27 -15.82 6.97
C LYS A 68 -12.57 -14.98 6.97
N THR A 69 -12.52 -13.66 7.19
CA THR A 69 -13.69 -12.76 7.28
C THR A 69 -13.42 -11.39 6.67
N TYR A 70 -14.47 -10.56 6.48
CA TYR A 70 -14.33 -9.18 6.02
C TYR A 70 -13.87 -8.19 7.10
N ASP A 71 -13.76 -8.62 8.36
CA ASP A 71 -13.35 -7.74 9.47
C ASP A 71 -11.88 -7.36 9.39
N THR A 72 -11.06 -8.24 8.82
CA THR A 72 -9.66 -7.97 8.56
C THR A 72 -9.30 -8.56 7.22
N LEU A 73 -8.81 -7.77 6.28
CA LEU A 73 -8.34 -8.25 4.98
C LEU A 73 -6.84 -7.99 4.91
N SER A 74 -6.05 -9.03 4.72
CA SER A 74 -4.59 -8.91 4.57
C SER A 74 -4.16 -9.41 3.21
N PHE A 75 -3.43 -8.58 2.47
CA PHE A 75 -2.88 -8.91 1.16
C PHE A 75 -1.37 -8.74 1.18
N TYR A 76 -0.67 -9.66 0.53
CA TYR A 76 0.79 -9.65 0.42
C TYR A 76 1.18 -9.58 -1.04
N GLY A 77 2.12 -8.69 -1.31
CA GLY A 77 2.74 -8.55 -2.61
C GLY A 77 4.21 -8.91 -2.63
N PRO A 78 4.90 -8.69 -3.77
CA PRO A 78 6.33 -8.93 -3.88
C PRO A 78 7.10 -8.12 -2.84
N ASP A 79 8.33 -8.52 -2.53
CA ASP A 79 9.29 -7.67 -1.82
C ASP A 79 8.82 -7.13 -0.45
N TYR A 80 8.09 -7.93 0.33
CA TYR A 80 7.56 -7.54 1.66
C TYR A 80 6.53 -6.39 1.63
N HIS A 81 5.83 -6.22 0.52
CA HIS A 81 4.67 -5.34 0.45
C HIS A 81 3.47 -5.97 1.14
N THR A 82 2.82 -5.21 2.02
CA THR A 82 1.66 -5.67 2.78
C THR A 82 0.58 -4.60 2.80
N LEU A 83 -0.65 -5.02 2.55
CA LEU A 83 -1.87 -4.24 2.74
C LEU A 83 -2.70 -4.92 3.82
N LYS A 84 -3.10 -4.17 4.83
CA LYS A 84 -3.95 -4.65 5.90
C LYS A 84 -5.10 -3.68 6.11
N PHE A 85 -6.30 -4.18 5.94
CA PHE A 85 -7.53 -3.45 6.20
C PHE A 85 -8.20 -4.06 7.42
N ARG A 86 -8.67 -3.24 8.34
CA ARG A 86 -9.56 -3.64 9.42
C ARG A 86 -10.85 -2.86 9.27
N ILE A 87 -11.96 -3.58 9.10
CA ILE A 87 -13.27 -2.99 8.93
C ILE A 87 -14.07 -3.27 10.20
N SER A 88 -14.59 -2.23 10.83
CA SER A 88 -15.47 -2.33 11.98
C SER A 88 -16.72 -1.52 11.73
N GLU A 89 -17.87 -2.05 12.15
CA GLU A 89 -19.16 -1.44 11.91
C GLU A 89 -19.82 -1.06 13.23
N SER A 90 -20.49 0.08 13.23
CA SER A 90 -21.32 0.57 14.32
C SER A 90 -22.65 1.07 13.75
N ASN A 91 -23.63 1.32 14.61
CA ASN A 91 -24.96 1.78 14.16
C ASN A 91 -24.94 3.10 13.39
N LYS A 92 -23.89 3.92 13.57
CA LYS A 92 -23.78 5.26 12.97
C LYS A 92 -22.70 5.34 11.89
N SER A 93 -21.76 4.41 11.86
CA SER A 93 -20.67 4.44 10.89
C SER A 93 -19.98 3.09 10.70
N THR A 94 -19.42 2.92 9.50
CA THR A 94 -18.45 1.89 9.17
C THR A 94 -17.05 2.51 9.14
N ASN A 95 -16.15 2.02 9.97
CA ASN A 95 -14.76 2.47 10.01
C ASN A 95 -13.87 1.49 9.26
N VAL A 96 -12.97 2.02 8.43
CA VAL A 96 -11.96 1.25 7.70
C VAL A 96 -10.59 1.78 8.11
N HIS A 97 -9.85 0.97 8.86
CA HIS A 97 -8.45 1.22 9.16
C HIS A 97 -7.57 0.55 8.11
N PHE A 98 -6.85 1.34 7.33
CA PHE A 98 -5.96 0.87 6.29
C PHE A 98 -4.51 1.09 6.71
N ASN A 99 -3.74 0.00 6.73
CA ASN A 99 -2.30 0.01 6.93
C ASN A 99 -1.61 -0.58 5.71
N PHE A 100 -0.61 0.13 5.23
CA PHE A 100 0.28 -0.31 4.17
C PHE A 100 1.72 -0.23 4.67
N PHE A 101 2.48 -1.27 4.38
CA PHE A 101 3.92 -1.30 4.57
C PHE A 101 4.59 -1.86 3.34
N ALA A 102 5.67 -1.22 2.93
CA ALA A 102 6.49 -1.64 1.83
C ALA A 102 7.96 -1.46 2.16
N PHE A 103 8.74 -2.48 1.79
CA PHE A 103 10.18 -2.45 1.73
C PHE A 103 10.58 -2.80 0.29
N ASN A 104 11.81 -2.47 -0.10
CA ASN A 104 12.46 -2.90 -1.34
C ASN A 104 11.66 -2.58 -2.62
N GLY A 105 12.13 -1.60 -3.39
CA GLY A 105 11.43 -1.11 -4.57
C GLY A 105 12.07 0.13 -5.17
N TRP A 106 11.67 0.49 -6.38
CA TRP A 106 12.20 1.67 -7.07
C TRP A 106 11.59 2.96 -6.54
N ARG A 107 12.42 3.82 -5.93
CA ARG A 107 11.97 5.11 -5.37
C ARG A 107 11.28 6.03 -6.37
N SER A 108 11.72 6.03 -7.62
CA SER A 108 11.19 6.89 -8.69
C SER A 108 9.81 6.44 -9.20
N ARG A 109 9.41 5.20 -8.92
CA ARG A 109 8.14 4.61 -9.34
C ARG A 109 7.58 3.78 -8.20
N PRO A 110 7.12 4.41 -7.09
CA PRO A 110 6.56 3.68 -5.97
C PRO A 110 5.33 2.91 -6.47
N PRO A 111 5.36 1.57 -6.49
CA PRO A 111 4.35 0.78 -7.19
C PRO A 111 2.94 0.95 -6.61
N ASN A 112 2.83 1.50 -5.40
CA ASN A 112 1.60 1.51 -4.60
C ASN A 112 0.94 2.87 -4.46
N LYS A 113 1.57 3.96 -4.92
CA LYS A 113 0.99 5.31 -4.80
C LYS A 113 -0.35 5.40 -5.54
N LEU A 114 -0.39 4.88 -6.77
CA LEU A 114 -1.61 4.84 -7.59
C LEU A 114 -2.69 3.95 -6.98
N PHE A 115 -2.29 2.82 -6.38
CA PHE A 115 -3.23 1.93 -5.68
C PHE A 115 -3.85 2.63 -4.48
N ILE A 116 -3.05 3.22 -3.60
CA ILE A 116 -3.51 3.92 -2.39
C ILE A 116 -4.46 5.07 -2.77
N GLN A 117 -4.09 5.85 -3.79
CA GLN A 117 -4.92 6.95 -4.27
C GLN A 117 -6.26 6.46 -4.84
N SER A 118 -6.22 5.46 -5.74
CA SER A 118 -7.44 4.86 -6.31
C SER A 118 -8.37 4.26 -5.24
N PHE A 119 -7.79 3.63 -4.22
CA PHE A 119 -8.51 3.11 -3.06
C PHE A 119 -9.16 4.23 -2.24
N SER A 120 -8.39 5.27 -1.87
CA SER A 120 -8.89 6.44 -1.13
C SER A 120 -10.02 7.13 -1.89
N ASP A 121 -9.84 7.38 -3.19
CA ASP A 121 -10.84 8.00 -4.05
C ASP A 121 -12.10 7.12 -4.15
N SER A 122 -11.96 5.79 -4.18
CA SER A 122 -13.10 4.88 -4.21
C SER A 122 -13.91 4.94 -2.93
N LEU A 123 -13.25 5.00 -1.77
CA LEU A 123 -13.94 5.16 -0.48
C LEU A 123 -14.63 6.52 -0.37
N LYS A 124 -13.94 7.61 -0.74
CA LYS A 124 -14.50 8.98 -0.67
C LYS A 124 -15.66 9.17 -1.64
N ASN A 125 -15.52 8.74 -2.89
CA ASN A 125 -16.49 9.04 -3.93
C ASN A 125 -17.69 8.07 -3.94
N LYS A 126 -17.48 6.78 -3.63
CA LYS A 126 -18.57 5.78 -3.66
C LYS A 126 -19.27 5.59 -2.32
N PHE A 127 -18.55 5.80 -1.22
CA PHE A 127 -19.06 5.56 0.13
C PHE A 127 -19.08 6.84 0.98
N HIS A 128 -18.80 8.00 0.40
CA HIS A 128 -18.79 9.29 1.10
C HIS A 128 -17.90 9.26 2.36
N ALA A 129 -16.81 8.50 2.31
CA ALA A 129 -15.93 8.33 3.45
C ALA A 129 -15.17 9.61 3.79
N THR A 130 -15.07 9.92 5.08
CA THR A 130 -14.18 10.96 5.60
C THR A 130 -12.87 10.34 6.09
N GLU A 131 -11.74 10.90 5.67
CA GLU A 131 -10.40 10.45 6.07
C GLU A 131 -9.89 11.30 7.25
N THR A 132 -9.45 10.67 8.34
CA THR A 132 -9.22 11.37 9.62
C THR A 132 -7.80 11.23 10.18
N VAL A 133 -7.07 10.19 9.81
CA VAL A 133 -5.66 10.00 10.20
C VAL A 133 -4.91 9.69 8.93
N VAL A 134 -3.78 10.34 8.69
CA VAL A 134 -2.85 9.99 7.60
C VAL A 134 -1.44 10.07 8.14
N LYS A 135 -0.81 8.92 8.35
CA LYS A 135 0.66 8.86 8.44
C LYS A 135 1.15 8.33 7.11
N ASP A 136 1.62 9.20 6.24
CA ASP A 136 2.27 8.84 4.98
C ASP A 136 3.77 9.05 5.10
N ILE A 137 4.48 7.98 5.48
CA ILE A 137 5.93 7.98 5.62
C ILE A 137 6.49 7.33 4.35
N ASN A 138 6.92 8.15 3.41
CA ASN A 138 7.53 7.68 2.17
C ASN A 138 8.99 8.14 2.06
N ASN A 139 9.93 7.19 2.08
CA ASN A 139 11.36 7.47 1.95
C ASN A 139 11.86 8.62 2.84
N GLU A 140 11.37 8.75 4.07
CA GLU A 140 11.93 9.70 5.01
C GLU A 140 13.43 9.39 5.15
N LYS A 141 14.28 10.22 4.54
CA LYS A 141 15.63 10.40 5.05
C LYS A 141 15.40 10.75 6.51
N LYS A 142 15.85 9.91 7.45
CA LYS A 142 16.07 10.37 8.82
C LYS A 142 16.81 11.69 8.69
N ARG A 143 16.13 12.83 8.88
CA ARG A 143 16.84 14.05 9.24
C ARG A 143 17.61 13.61 10.47
N LYS A 144 18.92 13.48 10.34
CA LYS A 144 19.77 13.48 11.53
C LYS A 144 19.36 14.78 12.21
N ASN A 145 18.63 14.68 13.30
CA ASN A 145 18.62 15.77 14.27
C ASN A 145 20.07 15.88 14.69
N GLY A 146 20.80 16.80 14.02
CA GLY A 146 22.07 17.31 14.49
C GLY A 146 21.75 18.04 15.77
N THR A 147 21.88 17.30 16.87
CA THR A 147 22.30 17.87 18.15
C THR A 147 23.78 18.16 18.04
#